data_AF-A0A077X3D9-F1
#
_entry.id   AF-A0A077X3D9-F1
#
_cell.length_a   1.000
_cell.length_b   1.000
_cell.length_c   1.000
_cell.angle_alpha   90.00
_cell.angle_beta   90.00
_cell.angle_gamma   90.00
#
_symmetry.space_group_name_H-M   'P 1'
#
loop_
_entity.id
_entity.type
_entity.pdbx_description
1 polymer ?
#
loop_
_entity_poly.entity_id
_entity_poly.type
_entity_poly.pdbx_seq_one_letter_code
_entity_poly.pdbx_strand_id
1 'polypeptide(L)'
;MTLVDQPVDQPIRTTGNNLVGLWRPAFIKVHHRLFVFGGGGNTSSELHTLDLCDMQWRTIHDVQGTKPCKRYGHTANLWNDNCILIFGGCDERAEYCNDLHVYDIEKNTWYQPEIHGSVVPRYLHSATVFQDKLFVYGGFARKATCTYVLDELNVLDLKSWTWMQYDKVPPRYNHSSTLVGHKMYIFGGKDEHGNTVSDLFMVNLMHATTYTPHLVLSGHAANTNNSMMLLKSQHFCEAVCGKLLVFGRYLDSPRLALQPQQQPTTGTLHPVDQANAGGYALWMLDLDTLVWQRQVCGSTHFSMGGWNYFTMITTTDKEEEMNHHHLLFLGNTDPFRPQGYDHFRDAWVINAEQLGLYDIFQFSASEHLGHAFGHLLQYPELSDCVVVPSTGDEIPVHKVILCTRWPYVRSIMEQDDRIVLPEAHGTIMPLIRYLYTDQLDNDIQDPLVLIDLLLASHRYKLLRLKKLCCERLYRDHMTLDHCGAICEKAMQVDEAGLQSLCLDFMLLHYGALVKSNDHEHQPRMPQAVWKAFLETVPDEATLQIHQQQTISLSSSAHLDATTSLSDHHDRTITTHSSSNFPCCPLLSSSSSTTTCCSSTGSNNHASTIITNNMMMPPDEKQGK
;
A
#
# COMPACT_ATOMS: atom_id res chain seq x y z
N MET A 1 -7.12 15.01 -21.16
CA MET A 1 -6.00 15.19 -20.22
C MET A 1 -6.28 14.23 -19.10
N THR A 2 -5.74 13.03 -19.22
CA THR A 2 -5.90 11.96 -18.23
C THR A 2 -4.89 12.21 -17.11
N LEU A 3 -5.13 11.67 -15.91
CA LEU A 3 -4.19 11.72 -14.77
C LEU A 3 -2.75 11.34 -15.12
N VAL A 4 -2.58 10.61 -16.24
CA VAL A 4 -1.33 10.11 -16.81
C VAL A 4 -0.42 11.21 -17.40
N ASP A 5 -0.95 12.40 -17.75
CA ASP A 5 -0.18 13.45 -18.45
C ASP A 5 0.44 14.51 -17.52
N GLN A 6 0.30 14.37 -16.19
CA GLN A 6 0.78 15.36 -15.21
C GLN A 6 2.19 15.02 -14.72
N PRO A 7 3.04 16.02 -14.40
CA PRO A 7 4.39 15.77 -13.91
C PRO A 7 4.35 14.89 -12.64
N VAL A 8 5.06 13.77 -12.72
CA VAL A 8 5.06 12.66 -11.75
C VAL A 8 5.42 13.08 -10.32
N ASP A 9 6.06 14.25 -10.16
CA ASP A 9 6.67 14.67 -8.90
C ASP A 9 5.98 15.86 -8.19
N GLN A 10 4.78 16.29 -8.61
CA GLN A 10 4.08 17.40 -7.92
C GLN A 10 2.63 17.10 -7.54
N PRO A 11 2.19 17.49 -6.32
CA PRO A 11 0.78 17.42 -5.93
C PRO A 11 -0.11 18.20 -6.91
N ILE A 12 -1.14 17.53 -7.40
CA ILE A 12 -2.14 18.08 -8.30
C ILE A 12 -3.10 18.93 -7.49
N ARG A 13 -3.30 20.18 -7.93
CA ARG A 13 -4.29 21.06 -7.33
C ARG A 13 -5.70 20.62 -7.71
N THR A 14 -6.53 20.25 -6.75
CA THR A 14 -7.97 20.06 -6.99
C THR A 14 -8.64 21.43 -7.23
N THR A 15 -9.67 21.44 -8.08
CA THR A 15 -10.39 22.67 -8.45
C THR A 15 -11.91 22.50 -8.28
N GLY A 16 -12.70 23.52 -8.62
CA GLY A 16 -14.16 23.49 -8.46
C GLY A 16 -14.63 23.85 -7.03
N ASN A 17 -15.78 23.31 -6.64
CA ASN A 17 -16.43 23.60 -5.34
C ASN A 17 -15.74 22.79 -4.21
N ASN A 18 -14.53 23.21 -3.82
CA ASN A 18 -13.72 22.48 -2.85
C ASN A 18 -14.40 22.38 -1.47
N LEU A 19 -14.24 21.22 -0.83
CA LEU A 19 -14.78 20.88 0.47
C LEU A 19 -13.89 21.38 1.60
N VAL A 20 -14.05 22.67 1.92
CA VAL A 20 -13.25 23.35 2.94
C VAL A 20 -13.59 22.85 4.35
N GLY A 21 -12.59 22.31 5.06
CA GLY A 21 -12.66 22.03 6.49
C GLY A 21 -13.52 20.83 6.93
N LEU A 22 -13.93 19.96 6.00
CA LEU A 22 -14.69 18.75 6.34
C LEU A 22 -13.78 17.67 6.94
N TRP A 23 -13.93 17.36 8.23
CA TRP A 23 -13.23 16.23 8.84
C TRP A 23 -14.14 15.00 8.93
N ARG A 24 -13.58 13.81 8.70
CA ARG A 24 -14.31 12.53 8.68
C ARG A 24 -15.62 12.54 7.86
N PRO A 25 -15.63 13.08 6.62
CA PRO A 25 -16.69 12.74 5.69
C PRO A 25 -16.58 11.26 5.32
N ALA A 26 -17.66 10.68 4.81
CA ALA A 26 -17.59 9.36 4.20
C ALA A 26 -17.33 9.51 2.71
N PHE A 27 -16.34 8.77 2.21
CA PHE A 27 -16.00 8.68 0.80
C PHE A 27 -16.45 7.32 0.26
N ILE A 28 -16.91 7.30 -0.98
CA ILE A 28 -17.10 6.06 -1.73
C ILE A 28 -16.70 6.27 -3.20
N LYS A 29 -15.83 5.38 -3.69
CA LYS A 29 -15.42 5.38 -5.10
C LYS A 29 -16.48 4.66 -5.92
N VAL A 30 -16.96 5.30 -6.98
CA VAL A 30 -17.85 4.71 -7.98
C VAL A 30 -17.34 5.10 -9.37
N HIS A 31 -16.87 4.12 -10.14
CA HIS A 31 -16.21 4.35 -11.43
C HIS A 31 -15.10 5.42 -11.33
N HIS A 32 -15.19 6.49 -12.14
CA HIS A 32 -14.23 7.61 -12.20
C HIS A 32 -14.58 8.75 -11.22
N ARG A 33 -15.40 8.50 -10.20
CA ARG A 33 -15.84 9.54 -9.25
C ARG A 33 -15.67 9.09 -7.81
N LEU A 34 -15.24 10.01 -6.96
CA LEU A 34 -15.27 9.88 -5.51
C LEU A 34 -16.47 10.66 -4.98
N PHE A 35 -17.50 9.95 -4.53
CA PHE A 35 -18.64 10.55 -3.85
C PHE A 35 -18.30 10.83 -2.39
N VAL A 36 -18.74 11.99 -1.89
CA VAL A 36 -18.44 12.47 -0.55
C VAL A 36 -19.71 12.99 0.09
N PHE A 37 -20.02 12.49 1.28
CA PHE A 37 -21.17 12.94 2.08
C PHE A 37 -20.75 13.28 3.52
N GLY A 38 -21.38 14.33 4.06
CA GLY A 38 -21.22 14.77 5.44
C GLY A 38 -19.80 15.20 5.80
N GLY A 39 -19.39 14.94 7.04
CA GLY A 39 -18.14 15.43 7.63
C GLY A 39 -18.40 16.58 8.60
N GLY A 40 -17.59 16.65 9.66
CA GLY A 40 -17.67 17.65 10.71
C GLY A 40 -16.99 18.97 10.31
N GLY A 41 -17.22 20.03 11.08
CA GLY A 41 -16.76 21.39 10.73
C GLY A 41 -17.89 22.15 10.04
N ASN A 42 -17.66 22.67 8.83
CA ASN A 42 -18.70 23.30 8.02
C ASN A 42 -19.61 22.24 7.38
N THR A 43 -20.32 21.48 8.23
CA THR A 43 -21.10 20.30 7.88
C THR A 43 -22.10 20.60 6.75
N SER A 44 -22.05 19.78 5.69
CA SER A 44 -22.97 19.83 4.55
C SER A 44 -23.93 18.63 4.57
N SER A 45 -25.14 18.85 4.05
CA SER A 45 -26.11 17.78 3.74
C SER A 45 -26.23 17.57 2.23
N GLU A 46 -25.28 18.13 1.48
CA GLU A 46 -25.16 17.96 0.04
C GLU A 46 -24.24 16.77 -0.25
N LEU A 47 -24.48 16.17 -1.42
CA LEU A 47 -23.64 15.12 -1.95
C LEU A 47 -22.65 15.77 -2.93
N HIS A 48 -21.37 15.54 -2.71
CA HIS A 48 -20.31 16.08 -3.55
C HIS A 48 -19.59 14.96 -4.28
N THR A 49 -18.96 15.28 -5.40
CA THR A 49 -18.13 14.36 -6.15
C THR A 49 -16.81 15.01 -6.54
N LEU A 50 -15.71 14.30 -6.38
CA LEU A 50 -14.47 14.58 -7.10
C LEU A 50 -14.43 13.72 -8.35
N ASP A 51 -14.39 14.34 -9.52
CA ASP A 51 -14.12 13.63 -10.76
C ASP A 51 -12.62 13.31 -10.83
N LEU A 52 -12.30 12.03 -10.94
CA LEU A 52 -10.93 11.53 -10.88
C LEU A 52 -10.17 11.81 -12.19
N CYS A 53 -10.85 12.11 -13.29
CA CYS A 53 -10.19 12.39 -14.56
C CYS A 53 -9.64 13.82 -14.62
N ASP A 54 -10.39 14.80 -14.09
CA ASP A 54 -10.04 16.23 -14.15
C ASP A 54 -9.70 16.84 -12.76
N MET A 55 -9.79 16.04 -11.69
CA MET A 55 -9.59 16.47 -10.30
C MET A 55 -10.47 17.66 -9.90
N GLN A 56 -11.70 17.74 -10.45
CA GLN A 56 -12.67 18.78 -10.12
C GLN A 56 -13.74 18.33 -9.13
N TRP A 57 -13.91 19.13 -8.08
CA TRP A 57 -15.02 19.02 -7.13
C TRP A 57 -16.30 19.60 -7.70
N ARG A 58 -17.37 18.81 -7.62
CA ARG A 58 -18.73 19.18 -8.05
C ARG A 58 -19.72 18.88 -6.94
N THR A 59 -20.76 19.69 -6.85
CA THR A 59 -21.92 19.40 -5.98
C THR A 59 -23.00 18.79 -6.85
N ILE A 60 -23.60 17.69 -6.37
CA ILE A 60 -24.73 17.09 -7.06
C ILE A 60 -25.98 17.88 -6.69
N HIS A 61 -26.60 18.48 -7.71
CA HIS A 61 -27.81 19.26 -7.57
C HIS A 61 -29.06 18.43 -7.89
N ASP A 62 -30.23 19.01 -7.62
CA ASP A 62 -31.56 18.45 -7.94
C ASP A 62 -31.83 17.06 -7.36
N VAL A 63 -31.13 16.70 -6.28
CA VAL A 63 -31.30 15.41 -5.62
C VAL A 63 -32.69 15.34 -4.96
N GLN A 64 -33.43 14.29 -5.29
CA GLN A 64 -34.79 14.08 -4.78
C GLN A 64 -34.83 13.15 -3.56
N GLY A 65 -35.97 13.11 -2.88
CA GLY A 65 -36.28 12.13 -1.84
C GLY A 65 -35.69 12.44 -0.45
N THR A 66 -35.56 11.41 0.38
CA THR A 66 -35.27 11.57 1.82
C THR A 66 -33.78 11.45 2.10
N LYS A 67 -33.06 12.57 2.01
CA LYS A 67 -31.62 12.62 2.28
C LYS A 67 -31.28 12.53 3.78
N PRO A 68 -30.06 12.09 4.15
CA PRO A 68 -29.62 12.07 5.54
C PRO A 68 -29.45 13.47 6.11
N CYS A 69 -29.57 13.60 7.42
CA CYS A 69 -29.14 14.82 8.12
C CYS A 69 -27.62 15.01 8.02
N LYS A 70 -27.16 16.24 8.27
CA LYS A 70 -25.74 16.56 8.41
C LYS A 70 -25.12 15.70 9.51
N ARG A 71 -24.04 14.98 9.20
CA ARG A 71 -23.42 14.03 10.13
C ARG A 71 -21.96 13.75 9.78
N TYR A 72 -21.21 13.23 10.74
CA TYR A 72 -19.81 12.81 10.58
C TYR A 72 -19.54 11.46 11.22
N GLY A 73 -18.45 10.79 10.82
CA GLY A 73 -18.10 9.47 11.35
C GLY A 73 -19.13 8.37 11.04
N HIS A 74 -19.92 8.56 9.99
CA HIS A 74 -20.78 7.55 9.38
C HIS A 74 -19.98 6.74 8.35
N THR A 75 -20.56 5.66 7.83
CA THR A 75 -19.96 4.90 6.73
C THR A 75 -20.72 5.13 5.43
N ALA A 76 -20.01 5.02 4.31
CA ALA A 76 -20.56 4.99 2.97
C ALA A 76 -20.11 3.70 2.28
N ASN A 77 -21.04 2.96 1.69
CA ASN A 77 -20.73 1.68 1.02
C ASN A 77 -21.48 1.58 -0.31
N LEU A 78 -20.83 1.03 -1.33
CA LEU A 78 -21.44 0.78 -2.63
C LEU A 78 -22.17 -0.58 -2.61
N TRP A 79 -23.38 -0.62 -3.13
CA TRP A 79 -24.19 -1.82 -3.32
C TRP A 79 -24.70 -1.87 -4.76
N ASN A 80 -24.53 -3.02 -5.42
CA ASN A 80 -24.94 -3.29 -6.79
C ASN A 80 -24.48 -2.22 -7.81
N ASP A 81 -23.29 -1.65 -7.61
CA ASP A 81 -22.65 -0.63 -8.45
C ASP A 81 -23.46 0.66 -8.73
N ASN A 82 -24.66 0.78 -8.18
CA ASN A 82 -25.59 1.88 -8.42
C ASN A 82 -26.17 2.51 -7.13
N CYS A 83 -26.04 1.85 -5.97
CA CYS A 83 -26.62 2.33 -4.72
C CYS A 83 -25.54 2.67 -3.69
N ILE A 84 -25.54 3.90 -3.17
CA ILE A 84 -24.68 4.31 -2.05
C ILE A 84 -25.48 4.21 -0.75
N LEU A 85 -24.98 3.40 0.18
CA LEU A 85 -25.54 3.18 1.51
C LEU A 85 -24.85 4.10 2.52
N ILE A 86 -25.61 4.98 3.18
CA ILE A 86 -25.14 5.80 4.31
C ILE A 86 -25.75 5.25 5.60
N PHE A 87 -24.90 4.87 6.55
CA PHE A 87 -25.34 4.30 7.83
C PHE A 87 -24.64 4.94 9.03
N GLY A 88 -25.44 5.21 10.08
CA GLY A 88 -24.98 5.70 11.37
C GLY A 88 -24.40 7.11 11.32
N GLY A 89 -23.45 7.39 12.22
CA GLY A 89 -22.79 8.69 12.36
C GLY A 89 -23.27 9.49 13.57
N CYS A 90 -22.69 10.68 13.72
CA CYS A 90 -23.06 11.65 14.74
C CYS A 90 -23.53 12.93 14.05
N ASP A 91 -24.72 13.42 14.39
CA ASP A 91 -25.31 14.62 13.78
C ASP A 91 -24.78 15.92 14.40
N GLU A 92 -25.26 17.06 13.89
CA GLU A 92 -24.88 18.40 14.40
C GLU A 92 -25.33 18.67 15.85
N ARG A 93 -26.27 17.88 16.38
CA ARG A 93 -26.76 17.96 17.76
C ARG A 93 -26.02 17.00 18.69
N ALA A 94 -24.97 16.35 18.20
CA ALA A 94 -24.23 15.30 18.88
C ALA A 94 -25.09 14.07 19.23
N GLU A 95 -26.13 13.80 18.45
CA GLU A 95 -26.93 12.58 18.51
C GLU A 95 -26.37 11.52 17.57
N TYR A 96 -26.29 10.29 18.08
CA TYR A 96 -25.82 9.15 17.28
C TYR A 96 -26.98 8.63 16.45
N CYS A 97 -26.70 8.39 15.18
CA CYS A 97 -27.67 7.94 14.20
C CYS A 97 -27.66 6.41 14.09
N ASN A 98 -28.80 5.81 13.73
CA ASN A 98 -28.95 4.39 13.40
C ASN A 98 -29.81 4.16 12.14
N ASP A 99 -30.13 5.23 11.42
CA ASP A 99 -30.88 5.21 10.17
C ASP A 99 -29.98 4.79 9.01
N LEU A 100 -30.61 4.15 8.01
CA LEU A 100 -30.00 3.83 6.73
C LEU A 100 -30.63 4.70 5.64
N HIS A 101 -29.80 5.35 4.85
CA HIS A 101 -30.22 6.03 3.63
C HIS A 101 -29.56 5.39 2.43
N VAL A 102 -30.32 5.24 1.35
CA VAL A 102 -29.84 4.73 0.07
C VAL A 102 -29.94 5.83 -0.97
N TYR A 103 -28.84 6.13 -1.64
CA TYR A 103 -28.80 6.99 -2.80
C TYR A 103 -28.67 6.16 -4.06
N ASP A 104 -29.70 6.19 -4.90
CA ASP A 104 -29.68 5.60 -6.24
C ASP A 104 -29.01 6.59 -7.20
N ILE A 105 -27.83 6.20 -7.71
CA ILE A 105 -26.97 7.07 -8.52
C ILE A 105 -27.64 7.36 -9.86
N GLU A 106 -28.19 6.35 -10.54
CA GLU A 106 -28.90 6.50 -11.81
C GLU A 106 -30.15 7.38 -11.68
N LYS A 107 -30.93 7.20 -10.61
CA LYS A 107 -32.15 8.00 -10.39
C LYS A 107 -31.89 9.35 -9.73
N ASN A 108 -30.67 9.64 -9.30
CA ASN A 108 -30.31 10.81 -8.51
C ASN A 108 -31.29 11.06 -7.33
N THR A 109 -31.63 10.00 -6.59
CA THR A 109 -32.70 10.04 -5.58
C THR A 109 -32.29 9.32 -4.31
N TRP A 110 -32.52 9.96 -3.16
CA TRP A 110 -32.42 9.34 -1.84
C TRP A 110 -33.72 8.66 -1.45
N TYR A 111 -33.64 7.53 -0.78
CA TYR A 111 -34.76 6.93 -0.08
C TYR A 111 -34.31 6.23 1.20
N GLN A 112 -35.27 5.99 2.10
CA GLN A 112 -35.09 5.16 3.28
C GLN A 112 -35.90 3.88 3.10
N PRO A 113 -35.28 2.70 3.06
CA PRO A 113 -36.01 1.44 3.05
C PRO A 113 -36.67 1.19 4.41
N GLU A 114 -37.75 0.42 4.40
CA GLU A 114 -38.35 -0.08 5.64
C GLU A 114 -37.44 -1.16 6.25
N ILE A 115 -36.77 -0.81 7.35
CA ILE A 115 -35.85 -1.71 8.04
C ILE A 115 -36.60 -2.57 9.06
N HIS A 116 -36.28 -3.85 9.09
CA HIS A 116 -36.75 -4.81 10.09
C HIS A 116 -35.63 -5.15 11.08
N GLY A 117 -35.99 -5.18 12.37
CA GLY A 117 -35.01 -5.27 13.46
C GLY A 117 -34.42 -3.90 13.82
N SER A 118 -33.53 -3.86 14.80
CA SER A 118 -32.90 -2.63 15.25
C SER A 118 -31.49 -2.90 15.74
N VAL A 119 -30.61 -1.95 15.50
CA VAL A 119 -29.23 -1.94 16.00
C VAL A 119 -28.97 -0.66 16.77
N VAL A 120 -27.97 -0.69 17.65
CA VAL A 120 -27.61 0.46 18.48
C VAL A 120 -27.09 1.63 17.62
N PRO A 121 -27.54 2.88 17.86
CA PRO A 121 -26.97 4.07 17.22
C PRO A 121 -25.49 4.23 17.52
N ARG A 122 -24.71 4.53 16.48
CA ARG A 122 -23.25 4.46 16.54
C ARG A 122 -22.57 5.42 15.56
N TYR A 123 -21.35 5.80 15.88
CA TYR A 123 -20.44 6.52 14.97
C TYR A 123 -19.01 5.97 15.11
N LEU A 124 -18.14 6.27 14.15
CA LEU A 124 -16.76 5.73 14.05
C LEU A 124 -16.69 4.20 14.01
N HIS A 125 -17.73 3.57 13.50
CA HIS A 125 -17.72 2.17 13.13
C HIS A 125 -17.09 2.02 11.73
N SER A 126 -16.78 0.79 11.34
CA SER A 126 -16.51 0.47 9.95
C SER A 126 -17.63 -0.39 9.38
N ALA A 127 -17.77 -0.38 8.06
CA ALA A 127 -18.74 -1.22 7.37
C ALA A 127 -18.20 -1.68 6.02
N THR A 128 -18.70 -2.82 5.55
CA THR A 128 -18.38 -3.34 4.21
C THR A 128 -19.57 -4.11 3.63
N VAL A 129 -19.70 -4.12 2.31
CA VAL A 129 -20.75 -4.87 1.60
C VAL A 129 -20.16 -6.14 1.01
N PHE A 130 -20.78 -7.28 1.29
CA PHE A 130 -20.43 -8.58 0.69
C PHE A 130 -21.70 -9.40 0.45
N GLN A 131 -21.90 -9.88 -0.78
CA GLN A 131 -23.04 -10.72 -1.19
C GLN A 131 -24.41 -10.19 -0.72
N ASP A 132 -24.77 -8.96 -1.11
CA ASP A 132 -26.04 -8.31 -0.73
C ASP A 132 -26.25 -8.17 0.79
N LYS A 133 -25.17 -8.13 1.57
CA LYS A 133 -25.22 -7.89 3.01
C LYS A 133 -24.27 -6.76 3.39
N LEU A 134 -24.75 -5.84 4.21
CA LEU A 134 -23.94 -4.79 4.82
C LEU A 134 -23.50 -5.25 6.21
N PHE A 135 -22.20 -5.47 6.37
CA PHE A 135 -21.56 -5.83 7.63
C PHE A 135 -21.10 -4.55 8.33
N VAL A 136 -21.56 -4.33 9.56
CA VAL A 136 -21.28 -3.15 10.38
C VAL A 136 -20.60 -3.59 11.67
N TYR A 137 -19.35 -3.17 11.87
CA TYR A 137 -18.54 -3.62 12.99
C TYR A 137 -18.14 -2.46 13.92
N GLY A 138 -18.36 -2.70 15.22
CA GLY A 138 -17.88 -1.84 16.30
C GLY A 138 -18.48 -0.44 16.25
N GLY A 139 -17.66 0.54 16.63
CA GLY A 139 -18.04 1.94 16.78
C GLY A 139 -18.27 2.33 18.22
N PHE A 140 -18.65 3.59 18.41
CA PHE A 140 -18.91 4.18 19.71
C PHE A 140 -20.41 4.42 19.86
N ALA A 141 -20.98 3.94 20.95
CA ALA A 141 -22.40 4.02 21.26
C ALA A 141 -22.63 4.82 22.56
N ARG A 142 -23.89 5.17 22.79
CA ARG A 142 -24.31 5.92 23.97
C ARG A 142 -25.60 5.33 24.53
N LYS A 143 -25.66 5.28 25.87
CA LYS A 143 -26.89 5.13 26.65
C LYS A 143 -27.06 6.35 27.55
N ALA A 144 -28.21 6.46 28.23
CA ALA A 144 -28.55 7.63 29.04
C ALA A 144 -27.47 8.04 30.06
N THR A 145 -26.67 7.09 30.56
CA THR A 145 -25.72 7.31 31.65
C THR A 145 -24.26 7.33 31.23
N CYS A 146 -23.91 6.80 30.07
CA CYS A 146 -22.52 6.73 29.62
C CYS A 146 -22.40 6.44 28.12
N THR A 147 -21.19 6.61 27.62
CA THR A 147 -20.76 6.12 26.32
C THR A 147 -19.96 4.83 26.47
N TYR A 148 -19.91 4.01 25.43
CA TYR A 148 -19.20 2.73 25.43
C TYR A 148 -18.79 2.32 24.02
N VAL A 149 -17.80 1.45 23.92
CA VAL A 149 -17.30 0.90 22.66
C VAL A 149 -18.04 -0.40 22.35
N LEU A 150 -18.46 -0.57 21.10
CA LEU A 150 -19.17 -1.75 20.63
C LEU A 150 -18.21 -2.88 20.24
N ASP A 151 -18.59 -4.10 20.58
CA ASP A 151 -17.90 -5.39 20.40
C ASP A 151 -18.75 -6.39 19.59
N GLU A 152 -19.59 -5.84 18.70
CA GLU A 152 -20.58 -6.58 17.91
C GLU A 152 -20.41 -6.35 16.39
N LEU A 153 -20.75 -7.38 15.63
CA LEU A 153 -20.85 -7.37 14.17
C LEU A 153 -22.34 -7.50 13.79
N ASN A 154 -22.91 -6.42 13.27
CA ASN A 154 -24.28 -6.41 12.78
C ASN A 154 -24.31 -6.59 11.27
N VAL A 155 -25.27 -7.35 10.76
CA VAL A 155 -25.40 -7.68 9.35
C VAL A 155 -26.80 -7.30 8.89
N LEU A 156 -26.90 -6.35 7.98
CA LEU A 156 -28.14 -6.03 7.32
C LEU A 156 -28.23 -6.80 6.00
N ASP A 157 -29.25 -7.64 5.86
CA ASP A 157 -29.60 -8.18 4.56
C ASP A 157 -30.20 -7.08 3.68
N LEU A 158 -29.58 -6.77 2.55
CA LEU A 158 -29.98 -5.65 1.68
C LEU A 158 -31.14 -6.02 0.74
N LYS A 159 -31.57 -7.29 0.72
CA LYS A 159 -32.76 -7.73 -0.03
C LYS A 159 -34.00 -7.71 0.86
N SER A 160 -33.88 -8.21 2.09
CA SER A 160 -35.01 -8.26 3.04
C SER A 160 -35.03 -7.08 4.02
N TRP A 161 -34.02 -6.21 3.98
CA TRP A 161 -33.85 -5.08 4.89
C TRP A 161 -33.89 -5.49 6.36
N THR A 162 -33.40 -6.68 6.68
CA THR A 162 -33.50 -7.27 8.02
C THR A 162 -32.13 -7.32 8.69
N TRP A 163 -32.05 -6.79 9.91
CA TRP A 163 -30.86 -6.89 10.74
C TRP A 163 -30.70 -8.27 11.39
N MET A 164 -29.46 -8.73 11.43
CA MET A 164 -28.98 -9.87 12.20
C MET A 164 -27.77 -9.42 13.02
N GLN A 165 -27.63 -9.97 14.22
CA GLN A 165 -26.51 -9.65 15.11
C GLN A 165 -25.65 -10.88 15.35
N TYR A 166 -24.33 -10.68 15.27
CA TYR A 166 -23.32 -11.65 15.67
C TYR A 166 -22.46 -11.01 16.76
N ASP A 167 -22.44 -11.66 17.92
CA ASP A 167 -21.62 -11.23 19.05
C ASP A 167 -20.24 -11.87 19.01
N LYS A 168 -19.33 -11.39 19.87
CA LYS A 168 -17.97 -11.90 20.11
C LYS A 168 -16.96 -11.44 19.06
N VAL A 169 -16.82 -10.14 18.86
CA VAL A 169 -15.66 -9.53 18.20
C VAL A 169 -15.04 -8.51 19.15
N PRO A 170 -13.73 -8.21 19.12
CA PRO A 170 -13.15 -7.30 20.12
C PRO A 170 -13.78 -5.89 20.08
N PRO A 171 -13.93 -5.18 21.21
CA PRO A 171 -14.46 -3.81 21.22
C PRO A 171 -13.54 -2.86 20.47
N ARG A 172 -14.08 -2.09 19.52
CA ARG A 172 -13.25 -1.17 18.73
C ARG A 172 -14.01 -0.03 18.08
N TYR A 173 -13.37 1.13 17.97
CA TYR A 173 -13.86 2.26 17.17
C TYR A 173 -12.74 2.97 16.43
N ASN A 174 -13.10 3.74 15.41
CA ASN A 174 -12.17 4.45 14.51
C ASN A 174 -11.07 3.56 13.92
N HIS A 175 -11.42 2.32 13.63
CA HIS A 175 -10.60 1.36 12.90
C HIS A 175 -10.95 1.43 11.42
N SER A 176 -10.06 0.90 10.58
CA SER A 176 -10.37 0.68 9.16
C SER A 176 -10.73 -0.78 8.93
N SER A 177 -11.60 -1.03 7.96
CA SER A 177 -11.83 -2.37 7.44
C SER A 177 -11.80 -2.41 5.93
N THR A 178 -11.24 -3.48 5.39
CA THR A 178 -11.06 -3.68 3.95
C THR A 178 -11.47 -5.10 3.60
N LEU A 179 -12.30 -5.25 2.57
CA LEU A 179 -12.74 -6.55 2.08
C LEU A 179 -11.73 -7.09 1.06
N VAL A 180 -11.24 -8.32 1.28
CA VAL A 180 -10.45 -9.06 0.30
C VAL A 180 -11.08 -10.44 0.09
N GLY A 181 -11.65 -10.65 -1.09
CA GLY A 181 -12.48 -11.83 -1.37
C GLY A 181 -13.67 -11.89 -0.41
N HIS A 182 -13.68 -12.89 0.48
CA HIS A 182 -14.73 -13.08 1.50
C HIS A 182 -14.24 -12.78 2.92
N LYS A 183 -13.09 -12.12 3.06
CA LYS A 183 -12.44 -11.84 4.34
C LYS A 183 -12.44 -10.34 4.57
N MET A 184 -13.02 -9.91 5.68
CA MET A 184 -12.95 -8.53 6.14
C MET A 184 -11.71 -8.39 7.02
N TYR A 185 -10.69 -7.69 6.55
CA TYR A 185 -9.50 -7.35 7.32
C TYR A 185 -9.76 -6.08 8.12
N ILE A 186 -9.43 -6.09 9.41
CA ILE A 186 -9.63 -4.95 10.31
C ILE A 186 -8.29 -4.57 10.91
N PHE A 187 -7.92 -3.32 10.76
CA PHE A 187 -6.66 -2.78 11.25
C PHE A 187 -6.88 -1.63 12.23
N GLY A 188 -6.07 -1.64 13.30
CA GLY A 188 -5.86 -0.51 14.19
C GLY A 188 -7.13 0.05 14.86
N GLY A 189 -7.13 1.35 15.12
CA GLY A 189 -8.24 2.05 15.78
C GLY A 189 -8.01 2.24 17.28
N LYS A 190 -9.10 2.24 18.05
CA LYS A 190 -9.07 2.39 19.51
C LYS A 190 -9.86 1.31 20.22
N ASP A 191 -9.31 0.80 21.32
CA ASP A 191 -9.94 -0.20 22.18
C ASP A 191 -11.00 0.41 23.13
N GLU A 192 -11.59 -0.43 23.99
CA GLU A 192 -12.57 -0.01 25.01
C GLU A 192 -12.03 0.99 26.05
N HIS A 193 -10.71 1.00 26.27
CA HIS A 193 -10.03 1.91 27.18
C HIS A 193 -9.63 3.23 26.49
N GLY A 194 -9.82 3.32 25.16
CA GLY A 194 -9.45 4.46 24.33
C GLY A 194 -7.98 4.48 23.90
N ASN A 195 -7.24 3.39 24.13
CA ASN A 195 -5.86 3.25 23.67
C ASN A 195 -5.83 3.05 22.16
N THR A 196 -4.88 3.70 21.48
CA THR A 196 -4.62 3.43 20.05
C THR A 196 -4.02 2.03 19.92
N VAL A 197 -4.63 1.19 19.11
CA VAL A 197 -4.13 -0.15 18.77
C VAL A 197 -3.64 -0.17 17.33
N SER A 198 -2.70 -1.07 17.03
CA SER A 198 -2.10 -1.25 15.68
C SER A 198 -2.08 -2.73 15.30
N ASP A 199 -3.05 -3.49 15.82
CA ASP A 199 -3.25 -4.91 15.52
C ASP A 199 -4.01 -5.10 14.20
N LEU A 200 -3.85 -6.29 13.62
CA LEU A 200 -4.62 -6.77 12.48
C LEU A 200 -5.37 -8.05 12.87
N PHE A 201 -6.62 -8.16 12.48
CA PHE A 201 -7.36 -9.41 12.52
C PHE A 201 -8.35 -9.47 11.35
N MET A 202 -8.88 -10.65 11.07
CA MET A 202 -9.83 -10.83 9.98
C MET A 202 -11.08 -11.57 10.43
N VAL A 203 -12.20 -11.21 9.82
CA VAL A 203 -13.50 -11.89 9.96
C VAL A 203 -13.83 -12.56 8.64
N ASN A 204 -14.16 -13.86 8.69
CA ASN A 204 -14.62 -14.58 7.51
C ASN A 204 -16.13 -14.33 7.32
N LEU A 205 -16.50 -13.69 6.21
CA LEU A 205 -17.89 -13.29 5.95
C LEU A 205 -18.76 -14.43 5.38
N MET A 206 -18.18 -15.53 4.90
CA MET A 206 -18.94 -16.75 4.54
C MET A 206 -19.47 -17.46 5.79
N HIS A 207 -18.73 -17.36 6.89
CA HIS A 207 -19.03 -17.99 8.17
C HIS A 207 -18.95 -16.93 9.27
N ALA A 208 -19.88 -15.98 9.26
CA ALA A 208 -19.95 -14.77 10.12
C ALA A 208 -19.77 -14.99 11.64
N THR A 209 -19.67 -16.23 12.09
CA THR A 209 -19.44 -16.65 13.48
C THR A 209 -17.96 -16.88 13.84
N THR A 210 -17.03 -16.86 12.89
CA THR A 210 -15.61 -17.19 13.15
C THR A 210 -14.70 -16.02 12.75
N TYR A 211 -14.18 -15.29 13.73
CA TYR A 211 -13.07 -14.35 13.52
C TYR A 211 -11.76 -15.03 13.92
N THR A 212 -10.67 -14.71 13.21
CA THR A 212 -9.35 -15.16 13.63
C THR A 212 -8.90 -14.28 14.81
N PRO A 213 -8.58 -14.84 15.99
CA PRO A 213 -8.00 -14.05 17.06
C PRO A 213 -6.68 -13.42 16.58
N HIS A 214 -6.46 -12.18 17.01
CA HIS A 214 -5.35 -11.27 16.64
C HIS A 214 -4.19 -11.94 15.91
N LEU A 215 -4.04 -11.63 14.62
CA LEU A 215 -2.76 -11.80 13.97
C LEU A 215 -1.86 -10.70 14.53
N VAL A 216 -1.17 -11.00 15.64
CA VAL A 216 -0.05 -10.18 16.12
C VAL A 216 1.07 -10.34 15.11
N LEU A 217 0.97 -9.57 14.02
CA LEU A 217 2.02 -9.49 13.02
C LEU A 217 3.12 -8.62 13.61
N SER A 218 3.87 -9.17 14.54
CA SER A 218 5.17 -8.63 14.92
C SER A 218 6.01 -8.66 13.66
N GLY A 219 6.21 -7.50 13.03
CA GLY A 219 7.17 -7.37 11.95
C GLY A 219 8.50 -7.93 12.45
N HIS A 220 8.95 -9.04 11.85
CA HIS A 220 10.30 -9.52 12.08
C HIS A 220 11.26 -8.52 11.42
N ALA A 221 11.55 -7.46 12.14
CA ALA A 221 12.81 -6.76 11.99
C ALA A 221 13.44 -6.72 13.39
N ALA A 222 13.90 -7.88 13.85
CA ALA A 222 14.55 -8.08 15.15
C ALA A 222 15.83 -7.25 15.36
N ASN A 223 16.10 -6.22 14.54
CA ASN A 223 17.22 -5.29 14.66
C ASN A 223 17.00 -3.90 14.02
N THR A 224 15.77 -3.47 13.69
CA THR A 224 15.55 -2.08 13.18
C THR A 224 14.47 -1.35 13.96
N ASN A 225 14.64 -0.03 14.14
CA ASN A 225 13.74 0.87 14.87
C ASN A 225 12.33 1.03 14.24
N ASN A 226 11.88 0.11 13.38
CA ASN A 226 10.67 0.22 12.55
C ASN A 226 9.50 -0.60 13.13
N SER A 227 9.01 -0.25 14.32
CA SER A 227 7.74 -0.80 14.82
C SER A 227 6.55 -0.05 14.22
N MET A 228 5.61 -0.76 13.59
CA MET A 228 4.35 -0.18 13.08
C MET A 228 3.43 0.21 14.26
N MET A 229 3.61 1.42 14.79
CA MET A 229 2.78 1.97 15.87
C MET A 229 2.12 3.27 15.41
N LEU A 230 0.80 3.25 15.30
CA LEU A 230 0.01 4.42 14.93
C LEU A 230 0.14 5.53 15.99
N LEU A 231 0.49 6.75 15.54
CA LEU A 231 0.50 7.95 16.38
C LEU A 231 -0.94 8.36 16.74
N LYS A 232 -1.84 8.31 15.76
CA LYS A 232 -3.26 8.61 15.89
C LYS A 232 -4.06 7.49 15.27
N SER A 233 -5.31 7.34 15.71
CA SER A 233 -6.21 6.35 15.16
C SER A 233 -6.66 6.65 13.71
N GLN A 234 -6.34 7.82 13.13
CA GLN A 234 -6.64 8.13 11.73
C GLN A 234 -5.63 7.44 10.81
N HIS A 235 -6.13 6.46 10.07
CA HIS A 235 -5.42 5.69 9.07
C HIS A 235 -6.44 5.20 8.04
N PHE A 236 -5.95 4.67 6.93
CA PHE A 236 -6.74 4.17 5.82
C PHE A 236 -6.19 2.81 5.40
N CYS A 237 -7.08 1.91 5.02
CA CYS A 237 -6.73 0.58 4.55
C CYS A 237 -7.35 0.30 3.19
N GLU A 238 -6.54 -0.21 2.27
CA GLU A 238 -6.95 -0.63 0.93
C GLU A 238 -6.25 -1.94 0.59
N ALA A 239 -6.76 -2.69 -0.39
CA ALA A 239 -6.12 -3.91 -0.84
C ALA A 239 -6.00 -3.91 -2.37
N VAL A 240 -4.82 -4.29 -2.86
CA VAL A 240 -4.52 -4.36 -4.29
C VAL A 240 -3.37 -5.36 -4.53
N CYS A 241 -3.40 -6.10 -5.64
CA CYS A 241 -2.31 -7.01 -6.03
C CYS A 241 -1.89 -8.01 -4.93
N GLY A 242 -2.84 -8.56 -4.16
CA GLY A 242 -2.52 -9.50 -3.06
C GLY A 242 -1.85 -8.85 -1.86
N LYS A 243 -1.81 -7.51 -1.77
CA LYS A 243 -1.26 -6.77 -0.63
C LYS A 243 -2.33 -5.93 0.05
N LEU A 244 -2.26 -5.84 1.37
CA LEU A 244 -3.05 -4.92 2.19
C LEU A 244 -2.19 -3.68 2.50
N LEU A 245 -2.63 -2.53 2.02
CA LEU A 245 -1.99 -1.24 2.20
C LEU A 245 -2.57 -0.54 3.42
N VAL A 246 -1.72 0.01 4.26
CA VAL A 246 -2.11 0.83 5.40
C VAL A 246 -1.36 2.15 5.35
N PHE A 247 -2.12 3.24 5.19
CA PHE A 247 -1.58 4.59 5.19
C PHE A 247 -2.04 5.34 6.44
N GLY A 248 -1.12 6.01 7.12
CA GLY A 248 -1.45 6.75 8.34
C GLY A 248 -0.25 7.47 8.93
N ARG A 249 -0.43 8.04 10.13
CA ARG A 249 0.65 8.66 10.91
C ARG A 249 1.19 7.68 11.95
N TYR A 250 2.50 7.52 12.00
CA TYR A 250 3.19 6.57 12.86
C TYR A 250 4.22 7.28 13.74
N LEU A 251 4.59 6.67 14.86
CA LEU A 251 5.66 7.16 15.73
C LEU A 251 7.03 6.91 15.10
N ASP A 252 7.91 7.91 15.10
CA ASP A 252 9.24 7.81 14.47
C ASP A 252 10.24 7.00 15.31
N SER A 253 10.00 6.79 16.62
CA SER A 253 10.82 5.91 17.46
C SER A 253 10.08 5.36 18.69
N PRO A 254 10.04 4.03 18.91
CA PRO A 254 9.36 3.40 20.06
C PRO A 254 9.98 3.71 21.43
N ARG A 255 11.24 4.19 21.51
CA ARG A 255 11.94 4.40 22.79
C ARG A 255 11.36 5.51 23.66
N LEU A 256 10.62 6.46 23.07
CA LEU A 256 9.97 7.54 23.83
C LEU A 256 8.66 7.09 24.49
N ALA A 257 8.10 5.94 24.10
CA ALA A 257 6.82 5.46 24.62
C ALA A 257 6.93 4.58 25.89
N LEU A 258 8.12 4.09 26.23
CA LEU A 258 8.33 3.09 27.30
C LEU A 258 8.95 3.63 28.59
N GLN A 259 9.03 4.96 28.78
CA GLN A 259 9.39 5.47 30.11
C GLN A 259 8.17 5.38 31.04
N PRO A 260 8.26 4.64 32.17
CA PRO A 260 7.24 4.72 33.21
C PRO A 260 7.19 6.17 33.67
N GLN A 261 5.99 6.73 33.84
CA GLN A 261 5.78 8.04 34.46
C GLN A 261 6.50 8.08 35.82
N GLN A 262 7.73 8.59 35.84
CA GLN A 262 8.35 9.05 37.07
C GLN A 262 7.78 10.43 37.38
N GLN A 263 7.57 10.66 38.67
CA GLN A 263 6.89 11.81 39.27
C GLN A 263 7.31 13.16 38.67
N PRO A 264 6.41 14.17 38.68
CA PRO A 264 6.65 15.44 38.02
C PRO A 264 7.72 16.24 38.77
N THR A 265 8.96 16.20 38.27
CA THR A 265 9.94 17.25 38.58
C THR A 265 9.68 18.42 37.64
N THR A 266 9.29 19.54 38.25
CA THR A 266 9.13 20.90 37.71
C THR A 266 9.86 21.16 36.40
N GLY A 267 9.11 21.07 35.31
CA GLY A 267 9.54 21.35 33.95
C GLY A 267 8.39 21.02 33.02
N THR A 268 7.47 21.96 32.84
CA THR A 268 6.36 21.87 31.89
C THR A 268 6.90 21.70 30.47
N LEU A 269 6.98 20.45 29.99
CA LEU A 269 7.02 20.18 28.55
C LEU A 269 5.68 20.63 27.97
N HIS A 270 5.73 21.58 27.04
CA HIS A 270 4.55 22.07 26.35
C HIS A 270 3.89 20.91 25.57
N PRO A 271 2.55 20.85 25.46
CA PRO A 271 1.84 19.84 24.67
C PRO A 271 2.17 19.83 23.16
N VAL A 272 3.03 20.75 22.70
CA VAL A 272 3.50 20.88 21.32
C VAL A 272 4.57 19.84 20.98
N ASP A 273 5.35 19.34 21.95
CA ASP A 273 6.48 18.45 21.66
C ASP A 273 6.08 16.98 21.38
N GLN A 274 4.90 16.53 21.85
CA GLN A 274 4.35 15.21 21.50
C GLN A 274 3.69 15.18 20.11
N ALA A 275 3.30 16.33 19.56
CA ALA A 275 2.62 16.41 18.25
C ALA A 275 3.56 16.24 17.05
N ASN A 276 4.88 16.40 17.27
CA ASN A 276 5.91 16.43 16.23
C ASN A 276 6.75 15.15 16.11
N ALA A 277 6.47 14.09 16.89
CA ALA A 277 7.27 12.86 16.91
C ALA A 277 6.79 11.76 15.95
N GLY A 278 6.06 12.11 14.88
CA GLY A 278 5.55 11.10 13.95
C GLY A 278 5.15 11.61 12.57
N GLY A 279 5.66 10.93 11.54
CA GLY A 279 5.39 11.17 10.12
C GLY A 279 4.29 10.29 9.51
N TYR A 280 3.86 10.66 8.29
CA TYR A 280 3.05 9.76 7.46
C TYR A 280 3.90 8.62 6.92
N ALA A 281 3.34 7.42 6.84
CA ALA A 281 3.96 6.29 6.19
C ALA A 281 2.92 5.40 5.52
N LEU A 282 3.38 4.68 4.50
CA LEU A 282 2.64 3.61 3.84
C LEU A 282 3.27 2.27 4.24
N TRP A 283 2.46 1.36 4.76
CA TRP A 283 2.83 -0.02 5.06
C TRP A 283 2.09 -0.95 4.13
N MET A 284 2.75 -2.03 3.71
CA MET A 284 2.16 -3.08 2.89
C MET A 284 2.34 -4.41 3.59
N LEU A 285 1.24 -5.14 3.74
CA LEU A 285 1.24 -6.54 4.15
C LEU A 285 1.05 -7.39 2.92
N ASP A 286 2.01 -8.27 2.65
CA ASP A 286 1.84 -9.31 1.66
C ASP A 286 0.89 -10.39 2.21
N LEU A 287 -0.23 -10.65 1.53
CA LEU A 287 -1.28 -11.52 2.08
C LEU A 287 -0.95 -13.02 1.98
N ASP A 288 0.02 -13.39 1.16
CA ASP A 288 0.47 -14.78 1.01
C ASP A 288 1.51 -15.12 2.08
N THR A 289 2.47 -14.23 2.32
CA THR A 289 3.56 -14.43 3.29
C THR A 289 3.25 -13.86 4.67
N LEU A 290 2.27 -12.98 4.78
CA LEU A 290 1.89 -12.24 5.99
C LEU A 290 3.04 -11.38 6.57
N VAL A 291 3.93 -10.89 5.71
CA VAL A 291 5.04 -10.02 6.09
C VAL A 291 4.71 -8.56 5.82
N TRP A 292 4.90 -7.72 6.84
CA TRP A 292 4.81 -6.27 6.71
C TRP A 292 6.11 -5.66 6.17
N GLN A 293 5.95 -4.71 5.26
CA GLN A 293 7.03 -3.87 4.76
C GLN A 293 6.59 -2.41 4.80
N ARG A 294 7.44 -1.54 5.35
CA ARG A 294 7.27 -0.09 5.23
C ARG A 294 7.77 0.34 3.86
N GLN A 295 6.93 1.01 3.10
CA GLN A 295 7.28 1.50 1.78
C GLN A 295 7.99 2.84 1.87
N VAL A 296 9.11 2.95 1.16
CA VAL A 296 9.84 4.21 0.97
C VAL A 296 9.22 4.88 -0.24
N CYS A 297 8.21 5.71 -0.01
CA CYS A 297 7.73 6.64 -1.03
C CYS A 297 8.63 7.88 -0.94
N GLY A 298 9.21 8.33 -2.06
CA GLY A 298 10.15 9.46 -2.14
C GLY A 298 10.02 10.45 -0.98
N SER A 299 11.02 10.47 -0.10
CA SER A 299 10.95 10.91 1.30
C SER A 299 10.47 12.34 1.55
N THR A 300 10.32 13.14 0.50
CA THR A 300 9.87 14.54 0.54
C THR A 300 8.34 14.68 0.52
N HIS A 301 7.57 13.78 -0.10
CA HIS A 301 6.15 14.06 -0.36
C HIS A 301 5.24 13.86 0.87
N PHE A 302 5.54 12.85 1.70
CA PHE A 302 4.81 12.64 2.95
C PHE A 302 5.22 13.61 4.08
N SER A 303 6.31 14.36 3.90
CA SER A 303 6.74 15.42 4.82
C SER A 303 6.20 16.81 4.43
N MET A 304 5.80 17.01 3.17
CA MET A 304 5.32 18.30 2.64
C MET A 304 3.84 18.63 2.93
N GLY A 305 3.06 17.77 3.58
CA GLY A 305 1.63 18.04 3.75
C GLY A 305 0.87 17.17 4.75
N GLY A 306 -0.38 17.57 5.01
CA GLY A 306 -1.35 16.79 5.78
C GLY A 306 -2.27 15.99 4.86
N TRP A 307 -2.21 14.66 4.95
CA TRP A 307 -3.03 13.75 4.14
C TRP A 307 -4.24 13.24 4.91
N ASN A 308 -5.43 13.48 4.37
CA ASN A 308 -6.71 13.28 5.05
C ASN A 308 -7.59 12.19 4.42
N TYR A 309 -7.21 11.66 3.27
CA TYR A 309 -7.87 10.54 2.63
C TYR A 309 -6.87 9.78 1.75
N PHE A 310 -7.07 8.46 1.64
CA PHE A 310 -6.31 7.57 0.78
C PHE A 310 -7.27 6.54 0.17
N THR A 311 -7.10 6.27 -1.12
CA THR A 311 -7.78 5.17 -1.82
C THR A 311 -6.98 4.70 -3.03
N MET A 312 -7.31 3.52 -3.54
CA MET A 312 -6.82 3.04 -4.83
C MET A 312 -7.74 3.52 -5.95
N ILE A 313 -7.16 4.07 -7.02
CA ILE A 313 -7.87 4.39 -8.27
C ILE A 313 -7.38 3.47 -9.38
N THR A 314 -8.27 3.14 -10.30
CA THR A 314 -7.95 2.29 -11.45
C THR A 314 -8.29 3.06 -12.70
N THR A 315 -7.32 3.19 -13.60
CA THR A 315 -7.52 3.73 -14.94
C THR A 315 -7.47 2.57 -15.93
N THR A 316 -8.43 2.53 -16.85
CA THR A 316 -8.46 1.49 -17.89
C THR A 316 -7.98 2.12 -19.19
N ASP A 317 -6.88 1.59 -19.71
CA ASP A 317 -6.45 1.93 -21.05
C ASP A 317 -7.31 1.12 -22.04
N LYS A 318 -8.05 1.84 -22.90
CA LYS A 318 -8.94 1.21 -23.90
C LYS A 318 -8.16 0.62 -25.08
N GLU A 319 -6.95 1.11 -25.35
CA GLU A 319 -6.12 0.61 -26.44
C GLU A 319 -5.36 -0.65 -26.02
N GLU A 320 -4.95 -0.71 -24.75
CA GLU A 320 -4.18 -1.82 -24.19
C GLU A 320 -5.02 -2.88 -23.46
N GLU A 321 -6.33 -2.63 -23.28
CA GLU A 321 -7.26 -3.46 -22.49
C GLU A 321 -6.74 -3.82 -21.09
N MET A 322 -5.95 -2.91 -20.49
CA MET A 322 -5.27 -3.16 -19.22
C MET A 322 -5.62 -2.11 -18.17
N ASN A 323 -5.75 -2.57 -16.93
CA ASN A 323 -6.01 -1.74 -15.78
C ASN A 323 -4.69 -1.28 -15.16
N HIS A 324 -4.55 0.02 -14.95
CA HIS A 324 -3.45 0.63 -14.23
C HIS A 324 -3.97 1.13 -12.89
N HIS A 325 -3.29 0.73 -11.81
CA HIS A 325 -3.65 1.17 -10.46
C HIS A 325 -2.80 2.34 -10.04
N HIS A 326 -3.41 3.27 -9.32
CA HIS A 326 -2.71 4.37 -8.69
C HIS A 326 -3.18 4.56 -7.26
N LEU A 327 -2.26 4.95 -6.39
CA LEU A 327 -2.55 5.35 -5.03
C LEU A 327 -2.90 6.84 -5.06
N LEU A 328 -4.13 7.18 -4.66
CA LEU A 328 -4.59 8.56 -4.55
C LEU A 328 -4.62 8.99 -3.09
N PHE A 329 -3.93 10.08 -2.79
CA PHE A 329 -3.97 10.75 -1.50
C PHE A 329 -4.59 12.13 -1.67
N LEU A 330 -5.56 12.49 -0.82
CA LEU A 330 -6.12 13.83 -0.78
C LEU A 330 -5.71 14.51 0.52
N GLY A 331 -5.25 15.75 0.42
CA GLY A 331 -4.65 16.45 1.53
C GLY A 331 -4.52 17.94 1.30
N ASN A 332 -3.62 18.55 2.06
CA ASN A 332 -3.24 19.94 1.95
C ASN A 332 -1.71 20.04 2.11
N THR A 333 -1.04 20.58 1.09
CA THR A 333 0.42 20.79 1.06
C THR A 333 0.82 22.24 1.30
N ASP A 334 -0.13 23.12 1.62
CA ASP A 334 0.14 24.52 1.99
C ASP A 334 0.72 24.61 3.40
N PRO A 335 1.97 25.03 3.59
CA PRO A 335 2.54 25.18 4.93
C PRO A 335 1.90 26.36 5.69
N PHE A 336 1.24 27.30 4.99
CA PHE A 336 0.64 28.50 5.59
C PHE A 336 -0.85 28.34 5.89
N ARG A 337 -1.52 27.31 5.35
CA ARG A 337 -2.90 26.97 5.73
C ARG A 337 -2.87 25.77 6.69
N PRO A 338 -3.00 25.99 8.00
CA PRO A 338 -2.92 24.90 8.97
C PRO A 338 -3.97 23.82 8.67
N GLN A 339 -3.66 22.57 9.05
CA GLN A 339 -4.41 21.34 8.76
C GLN A 339 -5.91 21.35 9.16
N GLY A 340 -6.44 22.41 9.78
CA GLY A 340 -7.87 22.59 10.04
C GLY A 340 -8.67 23.25 8.91
N TYR A 341 -8.01 23.70 7.83
CA TYR A 341 -8.66 24.34 6.68
C TYR A 341 -8.23 23.62 5.38
N ASP A 342 -9.19 23.47 4.44
CA ASP A 342 -8.99 22.87 3.10
C ASP A 342 -8.39 21.45 3.08
N HIS A 343 -9.01 20.48 3.77
CA HIS A 343 -8.47 19.12 3.90
C HIS A 343 -8.20 18.36 2.59
N PHE A 344 -8.86 18.75 1.49
CA PHE A 344 -8.81 18.07 0.19
C PHE A 344 -8.42 19.01 -0.94
N ARG A 345 -7.52 19.95 -0.63
CA ARG A 345 -6.99 20.98 -1.52
C ARG A 345 -6.14 20.38 -2.64
N ASP A 346 -5.26 19.47 -2.27
CA ASP A 346 -4.21 18.93 -3.11
C ASP A 346 -4.32 17.40 -3.17
N ALA A 347 -4.01 16.83 -4.32
CA ALA A 347 -4.05 15.40 -4.59
C ALA A 347 -2.66 14.89 -4.97
N TRP A 348 -2.24 13.78 -4.39
CA TRP A 348 -1.01 13.09 -4.78
C TRP A 348 -1.35 11.74 -5.37
N VAL A 349 -0.75 11.42 -6.50
CA VAL A 349 -1.04 10.20 -7.26
C VAL A 349 0.27 9.47 -7.49
N ILE A 350 0.38 8.25 -6.99
CA ILE A 350 1.53 7.37 -7.22
C ILE A 350 1.09 6.23 -8.12
N ASN A 351 1.80 5.97 -9.22
CA ASN A 351 1.56 4.76 -10.00
C ASN A 351 1.94 3.53 -9.15
N ALA A 352 1.02 2.59 -9.00
CA ALA A 352 1.21 1.41 -8.16
C ALA A 352 2.42 0.57 -8.60
N GLU A 353 2.73 0.53 -9.91
CA GLU A 353 3.89 -0.19 -10.44
C GLU A 353 5.24 0.41 -9.98
N GLN A 354 5.30 1.71 -9.65
CA GLN A 354 6.49 2.33 -9.03
C GLN A 354 6.75 1.79 -7.62
N LEU A 355 5.76 1.14 -7.00
CA LEU A 355 5.87 0.46 -5.70
C LEU A 355 5.93 -1.07 -5.86
N GLY A 356 6.11 -1.57 -7.08
CA GLY A 356 6.16 -3.01 -7.36
C GLY A 356 4.80 -3.71 -7.30
N LEU A 357 3.70 -2.94 -7.33
CA LEU A 357 2.34 -3.48 -7.36
C LEU A 357 1.89 -3.67 -8.82
N TYR A 358 2.17 -4.85 -9.37
CA TYR A 358 1.72 -5.23 -10.71
C TYR A 358 0.39 -5.97 -10.63
N ASP A 359 -0.68 -5.45 -11.24
CA ASP A 359 -1.97 -6.15 -11.33
C ASP A 359 -1.99 -7.06 -12.54
N ILE A 360 -1.41 -8.25 -12.36
CA ILE A 360 -1.34 -9.25 -13.40
C ILE A 360 -2.53 -10.20 -13.18
N PHE A 361 -3.62 -9.96 -13.90
CA PHE A 361 -4.81 -10.79 -13.79
C PHE A 361 -4.46 -12.27 -14.03
N GLN A 362 -4.84 -13.13 -13.07
CA GLN A 362 -4.63 -14.58 -13.14
C GLN A 362 -5.99 -15.26 -13.33
N PHE A 363 -6.19 -15.85 -14.51
CA PHE A 363 -7.37 -16.68 -14.75
C PHE A 363 -7.16 -18.06 -14.10
N SER A 364 -7.93 -18.40 -13.07
CA SER A 364 -7.84 -19.72 -12.40
C SER A 364 -8.13 -20.90 -13.36
N ALA A 365 -8.96 -20.71 -14.38
CA ALA A 365 -9.20 -21.69 -15.44
C ALA A 365 -8.04 -21.81 -16.45
N SER A 366 -7.19 -20.78 -16.55
CA SER A 366 -6.05 -20.74 -17.48
C SER A 366 -4.97 -21.75 -17.10
N GLU A 367 -4.79 -22.06 -15.82
CA GLU A 367 -3.69 -22.89 -15.36
C GLU A 367 -3.81 -24.36 -15.84
N HIS A 368 -5.01 -24.95 -15.76
CA HIS A 368 -5.25 -26.31 -16.24
C HIS A 368 -5.22 -26.41 -17.76
N LEU A 369 -5.84 -25.44 -18.45
CA LEU A 369 -5.90 -25.39 -19.91
C LEU A 369 -4.52 -25.08 -20.52
N GLY A 370 -3.80 -24.15 -19.90
CA GLY A 370 -2.45 -23.72 -20.27
C GLY A 370 -1.44 -24.84 -20.11
N HIS A 371 -1.51 -25.63 -19.04
CA HIS A 371 -0.67 -26.83 -18.89
C HIS A 371 -0.99 -27.87 -19.99
N ALA A 372 -2.27 -28.10 -20.30
CA ALA A 372 -2.66 -29.01 -21.37
C ALA A 372 -2.17 -28.54 -22.75
N PHE A 373 -2.25 -27.24 -23.05
CA PHE A 373 -1.68 -26.69 -24.27
C PHE A 373 -0.16 -26.79 -24.27
N GLY A 374 0.53 -26.43 -23.19
CA GLY A 374 1.99 -26.53 -23.08
C GLY A 374 2.50 -27.94 -23.40
N HIS A 375 1.75 -28.98 -23.04
CA HIS A 375 2.06 -30.37 -23.36
C HIS A 375 2.07 -30.66 -24.88
N LEU A 376 1.33 -29.91 -25.71
CA LEU A 376 1.36 -30.04 -27.17
C LEU A 376 2.73 -29.74 -27.77
N LEU A 377 3.54 -28.88 -27.11
CA LEU A 377 4.91 -28.59 -27.56
C LEU A 377 5.83 -29.83 -27.52
N GLN A 378 5.42 -30.90 -26.82
CA GLN A 378 6.16 -32.17 -26.75
C GLN A 378 5.88 -33.10 -27.94
N TYR A 379 4.93 -32.75 -28.81
CA TYR A 379 4.51 -33.56 -29.98
C TYR A 379 4.68 -32.78 -31.29
N PRO A 380 5.92 -32.62 -31.79
CA PRO A 380 6.22 -31.92 -33.05
C PRO A 380 5.41 -32.40 -34.25
N GLU A 381 5.05 -33.68 -34.29
CA GLU A 381 4.30 -34.31 -35.37
C GLU A 381 2.88 -33.76 -35.54
N LEU A 382 2.34 -33.08 -34.52
CA LEU A 382 1.04 -32.44 -34.54
C LEU A 382 1.10 -30.95 -34.95
N SER A 383 2.31 -30.42 -35.13
CA SER A 383 2.53 -29.01 -35.46
C SER A 383 2.25 -28.73 -36.95
N ASP A 384 1.64 -27.58 -37.22
CA ASP A 384 1.23 -27.12 -38.55
C ASP A 384 1.91 -25.79 -38.96
N CYS A 385 2.91 -25.36 -38.19
CA CYS A 385 3.74 -24.17 -38.40
C CYS A 385 5.10 -24.33 -37.71
N VAL A 386 6.10 -23.56 -38.17
CA VAL A 386 7.42 -23.49 -37.54
C VAL A 386 7.81 -22.05 -37.23
N VAL A 387 8.34 -21.81 -36.04
CA VAL A 387 9.01 -20.56 -35.67
C VAL A 387 10.51 -20.78 -35.73
N VAL A 388 11.22 -19.85 -36.37
CA VAL A 388 12.66 -19.94 -36.63
C VAL A 388 13.35 -18.75 -35.96
N PRO A 389 14.04 -18.96 -34.82
CA PRO A 389 14.85 -17.95 -34.16
C PRO A 389 16.07 -17.56 -35.01
N SER A 390 16.79 -16.51 -34.62
CA SER A 390 18.01 -16.07 -35.32
C SER A 390 19.16 -17.07 -35.27
N THR A 391 19.12 -18.03 -34.34
CA THR A 391 20.08 -19.15 -34.28
C THR A 391 19.82 -20.20 -35.37
N GLY A 392 18.62 -20.20 -35.98
CA GLY A 392 18.21 -21.11 -37.05
C GLY A 392 17.51 -22.39 -36.60
N ASP A 393 17.44 -22.66 -35.29
CA ASP A 393 16.84 -23.89 -34.75
C ASP A 393 15.31 -23.83 -34.83
N GLU A 394 14.71 -24.61 -35.73
CA GLU A 394 13.26 -24.59 -35.97
C GLU A 394 12.47 -25.14 -34.77
N ILE A 395 11.42 -24.40 -34.39
CA ILE A 395 10.51 -24.74 -33.28
C ILE A 395 9.14 -25.08 -33.88
N PRO A 396 8.72 -26.36 -33.89
CA PRO A 396 7.39 -26.79 -34.31
C PRO A 396 6.31 -26.23 -33.37
N VAL A 397 5.28 -25.61 -33.95
CA VAL A 397 4.21 -24.91 -33.23
C VAL A 397 2.84 -25.06 -33.91
N HIS A 398 1.78 -24.71 -33.18
CA HIS A 398 0.40 -24.84 -33.60
C HIS A 398 -0.19 -23.47 -33.97
N LYS A 399 -0.61 -23.32 -35.24
CA LYS A 399 -1.16 -22.09 -35.81
C LYS A 399 -2.31 -21.53 -34.99
N VAL A 400 -3.23 -22.40 -34.59
CA VAL A 400 -4.43 -22.02 -33.84
C VAL A 400 -4.10 -21.31 -32.53
N ILE A 401 -3.03 -21.72 -31.84
CA ILE A 401 -2.61 -21.10 -30.57
C ILE A 401 -1.94 -19.75 -30.85
N LEU A 402 -1.04 -19.68 -31.83
CA LEU A 402 -0.36 -18.42 -32.16
C LEU A 402 -1.34 -17.36 -32.67
N CYS A 403 -2.22 -17.70 -33.62
CA CYS A 403 -3.20 -16.74 -34.16
C CYS A 403 -4.18 -16.22 -33.10
N THR A 404 -4.51 -17.04 -32.09
CA THR A 404 -5.43 -16.64 -31.02
C THR A 404 -4.74 -15.76 -29.98
N ARG A 405 -3.49 -16.07 -29.60
CA ARG A 405 -2.82 -15.43 -28.46
C ARG A 405 -1.69 -14.45 -28.83
N TRP A 406 -1.33 -14.36 -30.10
CA TRP A 406 -0.25 -13.49 -30.56
C TRP A 406 -0.74 -12.49 -31.63
N PRO A 407 -0.97 -11.22 -31.24
CA PRO A 407 -1.50 -10.20 -32.15
C PRO A 407 -0.64 -9.97 -33.40
N TYR A 408 0.69 -9.94 -33.24
CA TYR A 408 1.64 -9.75 -34.34
C TYR A 408 1.48 -10.82 -35.42
N VAL A 409 1.43 -12.08 -34.99
CA VAL A 409 1.45 -13.25 -35.86
C VAL A 409 0.10 -13.47 -36.56
N ARG A 410 -1.02 -13.08 -35.93
CA ARG A 410 -2.35 -13.10 -36.56
C ARG A 410 -2.37 -12.38 -37.92
N SER A 411 -1.61 -11.30 -38.06
CA SER A 411 -1.57 -10.51 -39.31
C SER A 411 -0.67 -11.10 -40.40
N ILE A 412 0.26 -11.99 -40.04
CA ILE A 412 1.32 -12.49 -40.93
C ILE A 412 1.02 -13.93 -41.39
N MET A 413 0.30 -14.72 -40.57
CA MET A 413 0.04 -16.14 -40.82
C MET A 413 -1.00 -16.44 -41.90
N GLU A 414 -1.67 -15.44 -42.47
CA GLU A 414 -2.54 -15.67 -43.62
C GLU A 414 -1.76 -16.10 -44.88
N GLN A 415 -0.42 -16.01 -44.88
CA GLN A 415 0.41 -16.16 -46.08
C GLN A 415 1.57 -17.17 -45.98
N ASP A 416 2.07 -17.53 -44.78
CA ASP A 416 3.23 -18.42 -44.60
C ASP A 416 3.12 -19.29 -43.34
N ASP A 417 3.64 -20.51 -43.42
CA ASP A 417 3.70 -21.50 -42.35
C ASP A 417 5.01 -21.41 -41.57
N ARG A 418 5.92 -20.52 -41.99
CA ARG A 418 7.24 -20.28 -41.40
C ARG A 418 7.34 -18.85 -40.87
N ILE A 419 7.63 -18.71 -39.58
CA ILE A 419 7.77 -17.40 -38.91
C ILE A 419 9.22 -17.21 -38.50
N VAL A 420 9.93 -16.26 -39.12
CA VAL A 420 11.33 -15.95 -38.78
C VAL A 420 11.40 -14.78 -37.81
N LEU A 421 12.11 -14.96 -36.70
CA LEU A 421 12.23 -13.97 -35.63
C LEU A 421 13.69 -13.59 -35.37
N PRO A 422 13.99 -12.32 -35.04
CA PRO A 422 15.35 -11.85 -34.82
C PRO A 422 15.95 -12.29 -33.47
N GLU A 423 15.13 -12.69 -32.50
CA GLU A 423 15.61 -13.11 -31.18
C GLU A 423 16.23 -14.51 -31.20
N ALA A 424 17.12 -14.79 -30.26
CA ALA A 424 17.77 -16.09 -30.13
C ALA A 424 16.80 -17.14 -29.58
N HIS A 425 17.12 -18.43 -29.79
CA HIS A 425 16.32 -19.55 -29.31
C HIS A 425 16.02 -19.47 -27.80
N GLY A 426 17.00 -19.02 -27.00
CA GLY A 426 16.86 -18.87 -25.54
C GLY A 426 15.76 -17.89 -25.10
N THR A 427 15.40 -16.91 -25.93
CA THR A 427 14.32 -15.95 -25.66
C THR A 427 13.01 -16.40 -26.30
N ILE A 428 13.07 -16.96 -27.52
CA ILE A 428 11.90 -17.40 -28.25
C ILE A 428 11.22 -18.59 -27.58
N MET A 429 11.97 -19.56 -27.03
CA MET A 429 11.34 -20.71 -26.39
C MET A 429 10.49 -20.33 -25.16
N PRO A 430 10.97 -19.49 -24.21
CA PRO A 430 10.13 -18.92 -23.16
C PRO A 430 8.91 -18.15 -23.67
N LEU A 431 9.06 -17.36 -24.74
CA LEU A 431 7.97 -16.62 -25.37
C LEU A 431 6.89 -17.58 -25.90
N ILE A 432 7.29 -18.63 -26.61
CA ILE A 432 6.37 -19.65 -27.13
C ILE A 432 5.68 -20.37 -25.97
N ARG A 433 6.41 -20.79 -24.94
CA ARG A 433 5.81 -21.43 -23.76
C ARG A 433 4.78 -20.53 -23.10
N TYR A 434 5.08 -19.24 -22.92
CA TYR A 434 4.12 -18.25 -22.44
C TYR A 434 2.85 -18.20 -23.30
N LEU A 435 2.97 -18.18 -24.63
CA LEU A 435 1.78 -18.18 -25.50
C LEU A 435 0.90 -19.43 -25.30
N TYR A 436 1.49 -20.57 -24.94
CA TYR A 436 0.73 -21.80 -24.68
C TYR A 436 0.16 -21.85 -23.26
N THR A 437 0.94 -21.48 -22.26
CA THR A 437 0.59 -21.64 -20.85
C THR A 437 -0.08 -20.41 -20.25
N ASP A 438 0.08 -19.24 -20.86
CA ASP A 438 -0.19 -17.92 -20.29
C ASP A 438 0.50 -17.72 -18.92
N GLN A 439 1.65 -18.38 -18.74
CA GLN A 439 2.48 -18.27 -17.55
C GLN A 439 3.95 -18.07 -17.95
N LEU A 440 4.67 -17.27 -17.16
CA LEU A 440 6.10 -17.13 -17.29
C LEU A 440 6.79 -18.31 -16.58
N ASP A 441 7.64 -19.05 -17.29
CA ASP A 441 8.33 -20.21 -16.74
C ASP A 441 9.14 -19.84 -15.48
N ASN A 442 8.88 -20.55 -14.38
CA ASN A 442 9.62 -20.35 -13.12
C ASN A 442 11.08 -20.85 -13.19
N ASP A 443 11.42 -21.64 -14.20
CA ASP A 443 12.77 -22.17 -14.40
C ASP A 443 13.73 -21.12 -14.99
N ILE A 444 13.23 -19.96 -15.43
CA ILE A 444 14.07 -18.87 -15.93
C ILE A 444 14.75 -18.20 -14.74
N GLN A 445 16.01 -18.55 -14.51
CA GLN A 445 16.85 -17.99 -13.44
C GLN A 445 17.82 -16.91 -13.96
N ASP A 446 18.05 -16.86 -15.27
CA ASP A 446 18.95 -15.88 -15.87
C ASP A 446 18.22 -14.56 -16.14
N PRO A 447 18.59 -13.45 -15.47
CA PRO A 447 17.95 -12.15 -15.70
C PRO A 447 18.12 -11.62 -17.12
N LEU A 448 19.15 -12.04 -17.86
CA LEU A 448 19.35 -11.61 -19.25
C LEU A 448 18.24 -12.17 -20.16
N VAL A 449 17.81 -13.41 -19.93
CA VAL A 449 16.69 -14.00 -20.68
C VAL A 449 15.40 -13.24 -20.40
N LEU A 450 15.15 -12.84 -19.14
CA LEU A 450 13.99 -12.03 -18.78
C LEU A 450 14.04 -10.62 -19.39
N ILE A 451 15.22 -10.02 -19.46
CA ILE A 451 15.45 -8.73 -20.13
C ILE A 451 15.15 -8.84 -21.63
N ASP A 452 15.66 -9.88 -22.30
CA ASP A 452 15.38 -10.09 -23.72
C ASP A 452 13.89 -10.37 -23.96
N LEU A 453 13.26 -11.10 -23.05
CA LEU A 453 11.82 -11.38 -23.09
C LEU A 453 10.98 -10.11 -22.85
N LEU A 454 11.43 -9.20 -21.98
CA LEU A 454 10.83 -7.87 -21.80
C LEU A 454 10.88 -7.08 -23.10
N LEU A 455 12.03 -7.02 -23.77
CA LEU A 455 12.19 -6.36 -25.07
C LEU A 455 11.30 -6.99 -26.15
N ALA A 456 11.26 -8.33 -26.22
CA ALA A 456 10.42 -9.06 -27.15
C ALA A 456 8.93 -8.81 -26.89
N SER A 457 8.49 -8.88 -25.63
CA SER A 457 7.09 -8.66 -25.24
C SER A 457 6.61 -7.26 -25.62
N HIS A 458 7.45 -6.23 -25.46
CA HIS A 458 7.16 -4.88 -25.91
C HIS A 458 7.04 -4.80 -27.43
N ARG A 459 8.04 -5.34 -28.16
CA ARG A 459 8.06 -5.37 -29.64
C ARG A 459 6.82 -6.05 -30.21
N TYR A 460 6.40 -7.15 -29.59
CA TYR A 460 5.29 -7.98 -30.04
C TYR A 460 3.93 -7.61 -29.43
N LYS A 461 3.87 -6.51 -28.66
CA LYS A 461 2.65 -6.01 -27.99
C LYS A 461 1.97 -7.05 -27.09
N LEU A 462 2.77 -7.83 -26.37
CA LEU A 462 2.33 -8.80 -25.37
C LEU A 462 2.41 -8.16 -23.98
N LEU A 463 1.47 -7.27 -23.69
CA LEU A 463 1.44 -6.41 -22.49
C LEU A 463 1.50 -7.22 -21.19
N ARG A 464 0.71 -8.29 -21.09
CA ARG A 464 0.70 -9.15 -19.90
C ARG A 464 2.07 -9.80 -19.64
N LEU A 465 2.73 -10.29 -20.69
CA LEU A 465 4.09 -10.82 -20.59
C LEU A 465 5.09 -9.72 -20.18
N LYS A 466 4.95 -8.51 -20.73
CA LYS A 466 5.75 -7.34 -20.35
C LYS A 466 5.69 -7.11 -18.83
N LYS A 467 4.49 -7.08 -18.26
CA LYS A 467 4.27 -6.89 -16.82
C LYS A 467 4.77 -8.06 -15.97
N LEU A 468 4.61 -9.31 -16.43
CA LEU A 468 5.20 -10.49 -15.79
C LEU A 468 6.74 -10.41 -15.73
N CYS A 469 7.38 -9.96 -16.82
CA CYS A 469 8.82 -9.73 -16.85
C CYS A 469 9.22 -8.61 -15.87
N CYS A 470 8.51 -7.48 -15.85
CA CYS A 470 8.78 -6.38 -14.92
C CYS A 470 8.68 -6.83 -13.45
N GLU A 471 7.61 -7.54 -13.10
CA GLU A 471 7.39 -8.07 -11.74
C GLU A 471 8.52 -9.04 -11.34
N ARG A 472 8.87 -9.98 -12.22
CA ARG A 472 9.92 -10.98 -11.95
C ARG A 472 11.31 -10.35 -11.82
N LEU A 473 11.65 -9.42 -12.72
CA LEU A 473 12.92 -8.71 -12.69
C LEU A 473 13.07 -7.90 -11.39
N TYR A 474 12.01 -7.23 -10.96
CA TYR A 474 12.00 -6.50 -9.70
C TYR A 474 12.13 -7.42 -8.49
N ARG A 475 11.28 -8.46 -8.42
CA ARG A 475 11.16 -9.30 -7.22
C ARG A 475 12.37 -10.21 -7.00
N ASP A 476 12.86 -10.84 -8.07
CA ASP A 476 13.81 -11.95 -7.97
C ASP A 476 15.23 -11.56 -8.44
N HIS A 477 15.39 -10.47 -9.22
CA HIS A 477 16.66 -10.11 -9.86
C HIS A 477 17.16 -8.67 -9.63
N MET A 478 16.50 -7.88 -8.77
CA MET A 478 16.97 -6.54 -8.42
C MET A 478 18.20 -6.60 -7.50
N THR A 479 19.39 -6.61 -8.10
CA THR A 479 20.68 -6.66 -7.40
C THR A 479 21.63 -5.57 -7.90
N LEU A 480 22.72 -5.31 -7.16
CA LEU A 480 23.76 -4.35 -7.57
C LEU A 480 24.36 -4.68 -8.94
N ASP A 481 24.44 -5.96 -9.29
CA ASP A 481 25.05 -6.41 -10.54
C ASP A 481 24.11 -6.21 -11.75
N HIS A 482 22.80 -6.32 -11.55
CA HIS A 482 21.81 -6.29 -12.64
C HIS A 482 21.00 -4.99 -12.73
N CYS A 483 20.90 -4.20 -11.65
CA CYS A 483 20.03 -3.01 -11.58
C CYS A 483 20.28 -2.01 -12.73
N GLY A 484 21.55 -1.81 -13.14
CA GLY A 484 21.91 -0.93 -14.25
C GLY A 484 21.37 -1.42 -15.60
N ALA A 485 21.50 -2.73 -15.87
CA ALA A 485 21.01 -3.34 -17.11
C ALA A 485 19.47 -3.36 -17.14
N ILE A 486 18.83 -3.71 -16.02
CA ILE A 486 17.36 -3.69 -15.91
C ILE A 486 16.84 -2.26 -16.14
N CYS A 487 17.45 -1.26 -15.50
CA CYS A 487 17.04 0.14 -15.65
C CYS A 487 17.18 0.64 -17.09
N GLU A 488 18.30 0.36 -17.74
CA GLU A 488 18.52 0.72 -19.15
C GLU A 488 17.41 0.18 -20.05
N LYS A 489 17.04 -1.08 -19.84
CA LYS A 489 16.02 -1.75 -20.67
C LYS A 489 14.62 -1.29 -20.32
N ALA A 490 14.32 -1.01 -19.06
CA ALA A 490 13.08 -0.36 -18.64
C ALA A 490 12.90 0.99 -19.34
N MET A 491 13.95 1.82 -19.40
CA MET A 491 13.94 3.10 -20.14
C MET A 491 13.71 2.88 -21.64
N GLN A 492 14.30 1.83 -22.21
CA GLN A 492 14.15 1.51 -23.64
C GLN A 492 12.73 1.07 -24.02
N VAL A 493 12.01 0.39 -23.12
CA VAL A 493 10.62 -0.08 -23.36
C VAL A 493 9.54 0.81 -22.74
N ASP A 494 9.93 1.98 -22.24
CA ASP A 494 9.06 2.96 -21.59
C ASP A 494 8.27 2.37 -20.40
N GLU A 495 8.95 1.58 -19.55
CA GLU A 495 8.39 1.02 -18.32
C GLU A 495 8.79 1.86 -17.11
N ALA A 496 8.08 2.98 -16.91
CA ALA A 496 8.35 3.94 -15.84
C ALA A 496 8.30 3.34 -14.42
N GLY A 497 7.42 2.36 -14.19
CA GLY A 497 7.30 1.67 -12.89
C GLY A 497 8.60 0.92 -12.53
N LEU A 498 9.07 0.06 -13.44
CA LEU A 498 10.32 -0.69 -13.25
C LEU A 498 11.54 0.24 -13.19
N GLN A 499 11.56 1.32 -13.99
CA GLN A 499 12.61 2.33 -13.92
C GLN A 499 12.68 2.97 -12.53
N SER A 500 11.55 3.41 -11.96
CA SER A 500 11.50 4.00 -10.62
C SER A 500 12.05 3.03 -9.57
N LEU A 501 11.62 1.76 -9.62
CA LEU A 501 12.09 0.73 -8.71
C LEU A 501 13.61 0.50 -8.80
N CYS A 502 14.18 0.54 -10.00
CA CYS A 502 15.63 0.48 -10.18
C CYS A 502 16.34 1.67 -9.54
N LEU A 503 15.85 2.89 -9.77
CA LEU A 503 16.46 4.11 -9.25
C LEU A 503 16.37 4.17 -7.71
N ASP A 504 15.23 3.78 -7.14
CA ASP A 504 15.05 3.67 -5.69
C ASP A 504 16.00 2.64 -5.07
N PHE A 505 16.16 1.47 -5.71
CA PHE A 505 17.14 0.47 -5.28
C PHE A 505 18.58 1.02 -5.35
N MET A 506 18.93 1.70 -6.44
CA MET A 506 20.25 2.33 -6.59
C MET A 506 20.50 3.38 -5.51
N LEU A 507 19.49 4.18 -5.17
CA LEU A 507 19.59 5.20 -4.12
C LEU A 507 19.77 4.58 -2.74
N LEU A 508 19.01 3.52 -2.42
CA LEU A 508 19.15 2.76 -1.18
C LEU A 508 20.56 2.19 -1.01
N HIS A 509 21.20 1.81 -2.12
CA HIS A 509 22.54 1.24 -2.15
C HIS A 509 23.62 2.19 -2.67
N TYR A 510 23.39 3.51 -2.63
CA TYR A 510 24.26 4.55 -3.20
C TYR A 510 25.76 4.33 -2.93
N GLY A 511 26.12 4.10 -1.66
CA GLY A 511 27.52 3.97 -1.26
C GLY A 511 28.24 2.73 -1.81
N ALA A 512 27.52 1.62 -2.01
CA ALA A 512 28.07 0.43 -2.66
C ALA A 512 28.15 0.62 -4.18
N LEU A 513 27.12 1.27 -4.75
CA LEU A 513 27.01 1.54 -6.17
C LEU A 513 28.14 2.43 -6.69
N VAL A 514 28.38 3.58 -6.05
CA VAL A 514 29.45 4.52 -6.42
C VAL A 514 30.81 3.83 -6.40
N LYS A 515 31.12 3.07 -5.34
CA LYS A 515 32.39 2.32 -5.23
C LYS A 515 32.57 1.30 -6.35
N SER A 516 31.49 0.62 -6.73
CA SER A 516 31.53 -0.38 -7.81
C SER A 516 31.61 0.23 -9.21
N ASN A 517 31.22 1.49 -9.38
CA ASN A 517 31.19 2.17 -10.67
C ASN A 517 32.45 3.03 -10.93
N ASP A 518 33.31 3.22 -9.92
CA ASP A 518 34.54 4.03 -9.96
C ASP A 518 35.75 3.32 -10.63
N HIS A 519 35.51 2.36 -11.52
CA HIS A 519 36.58 1.65 -12.22
C HIS A 519 37.11 2.45 -13.42
N GLU A 520 38.38 2.86 -13.36
CA GLU A 520 39.10 3.74 -14.31
C GLU A 520 38.99 3.40 -15.81
N HIS A 521 38.58 2.18 -16.19
CA HIS A 521 38.66 1.72 -17.58
C HIS A 521 37.30 1.46 -18.25
N GLN A 522 36.21 1.28 -17.49
CA GLN A 522 34.85 1.19 -18.05
C GLN A 522 33.80 1.32 -16.93
N PRO A 523 32.88 2.32 -16.99
CA PRO A 523 31.78 2.36 -16.04
C PRO A 523 30.91 1.12 -16.24
N ARG A 524 30.58 0.44 -15.14
CA ARG A 524 29.72 -0.75 -15.15
C ARG A 524 28.28 -0.39 -15.52
N MET A 525 27.89 0.84 -15.24
CA MET A 525 26.56 1.36 -15.53
C MET A 525 26.52 2.20 -16.82
N PRO A 526 25.50 2.01 -17.69
CA PRO A 526 25.29 2.88 -18.85
C PRO A 526 25.18 4.36 -18.46
N GLN A 527 25.75 5.26 -19.28
CA GLN A 527 25.78 6.70 -18.97
C GLN A 527 24.39 7.31 -18.82
N ALA A 528 23.42 6.88 -19.63
CA ALA A 528 22.04 7.37 -19.56
C ALA A 528 21.40 7.03 -18.20
N VAL A 529 21.61 5.80 -17.73
CA VAL A 529 21.12 5.32 -16.42
C VAL A 529 21.82 6.08 -15.28
N TRP A 530 23.15 6.25 -15.37
CA TRP A 530 23.90 6.98 -14.34
C TRP A 530 23.45 8.44 -14.24
N LYS A 531 23.19 9.09 -15.38
CA LYS A 531 22.65 10.46 -15.41
C LYS A 531 21.27 10.53 -14.74
N ALA A 532 20.37 9.63 -15.13
CA ALA A 532 19.02 9.56 -14.53
C ALA A 532 19.10 9.31 -13.01
N PHE A 533 20.00 8.44 -12.57
CA PHE A 533 20.26 8.20 -11.17
C PHE A 533 20.73 9.46 -10.43
N LEU A 534 21.73 10.18 -10.96
CA LEU A 534 22.20 11.41 -10.33
C LEU A 534 21.11 12.49 -10.25
N GLU A 535 20.19 12.54 -11.22
CA GLU A 535 19.03 13.44 -11.19
C GLU A 535 18.03 13.08 -10.07
N THR A 536 18.00 11.82 -9.60
CA THR A 536 17.14 11.41 -8.46
C THR A 536 17.75 11.70 -7.10
N VAL A 537 19.06 11.94 -7.02
CA VAL A 537 19.75 12.18 -5.75
C VAL A 537 19.46 13.61 -5.31
N PRO A 538 18.83 13.83 -4.13
CA PRO A 538 18.57 15.18 -3.64
C PRO A 538 19.86 15.98 -3.45
N ASP A 539 19.84 17.28 -3.75
CA ASP A 539 20.99 18.17 -3.58
C ASP A 539 21.55 18.18 -2.14
N GLU A 540 20.69 17.93 -1.15
CA GLU A 540 21.04 17.88 0.28
C GLU A 540 21.34 16.47 0.80
N ALA A 541 21.49 15.46 -0.07
CA ALA A 541 21.69 14.08 0.37
C ALA A 541 23.00 13.90 1.15
N THR A 542 22.89 13.57 2.44
CA THR A 542 24.06 13.25 3.29
C THR A 542 24.22 11.74 3.46
N LEU A 543 25.42 11.22 3.15
CA LEU A 543 25.79 9.84 3.45
C LEU A 543 26.08 9.68 4.96
N GLN A 544 25.19 9.01 5.68
CA GLN A 544 25.44 8.63 7.07
C GLN A 544 26.30 7.35 7.15
N ILE A 545 27.60 7.52 7.37
CA ILE A 545 28.50 6.39 7.62
C ILE A 545 28.35 5.98 9.09
N HIS A 546 27.58 4.92 9.37
CA HIS A 546 27.63 4.26 10.67
C HIS A 546 28.97 3.52 10.78
N GLN A 547 29.96 4.13 11.41
CA GLN A 547 31.11 3.38 11.91
C GLN A 547 30.58 2.40 12.96
N GLN A 548 30.55 1.10 12.64
CA GLN A 548 30.48 0.08 13.68
C GLN A 548 31.68 0.31 14.59
N GLN A 549 31.45 0.86 15.78
CA GLN A 549 32.47 0.91 16.83
C GLN A 549 32.82 -0.53 17.17
N THR A 550 33.95 -0.99 16.66
CA THR A 550 34.65 -2.16 17.17
C THR A 550 34.93 -1.87 18.65
N ILE A 551 34.25 -2.57 19.54
CA ILE A 551 34.50 -2.50 20.98
C ILE A 551 35.89 -3.11 21.21
N SER A 552 36.93 -2.29 21.18
CA SER A 552 38.24 -2.65 21.70
C SER A 552 38.17 -2.57 23.23
N LEU A 553 38.19 -3.74 23.88
CA LEU A 553 38.47 -3.86 25.31
C LEU A 553 39.88 -3.33 25.58
N SER A 554 40.01 -2.07 25.99
CA SER A 554 41.24 -1.54 26.55
C SER A 554 41.08 -1.33 28.05
N SER A 555 41.84 -2.10 28.81
CA SER A 555 42.09 -1.97 30.24
C SER A 555 42.55 -0.55 30.61
N SER A 556 41.97 -0.05 31.70
CA SER A 556 42.25 1.23 32.33
C SER A 556 43.70 1.37 32.83
N ALA A 557 44.36 2.48 32.47
CA ALA A 557 45.38 3.12 33.32
C ALA A 557 45.51 4.62 32.97
N HIS A 558 44.95 5.45 33.86
CA HIS A 558 45.41 6.76 34.33
C HIS A 558 46.68 7.39 33.67
N LEU A 559 46.57 8.62 33.14
CA LEU A 559 47.00 9.90 33.75
C LEU A 559 47.17 11.04 32.71
N ASP A 560 46.73 12.20 33.18
CA ASP A 560 47.18 13.58 32.91
C ASP A 560 46.91 14.33 31.59
N ALA A 561 46.38 15.53 31.85
CA ALA A 561 46.05 16.62 30.95
C ALA A 561 47.30 17.36 30.45
N THR A 562 47.25 17.92 29.25
CA THR A 562 47.24 19.37 28.97
C THR A 562 47.60 19.68 27.52
N THR A 563 46.85 20.63 26.95
CA THR A 563 47.26 21.66 25.96
C THR A 563 47.76 21.28 24.56
N SER A 564 46.97 21.80 23.61
CA SER A 564 47.34 22.72 22.52
C SER A 564 48.01 22.21 21.23
N LEU A 565 47.28 22.54 20.16
CA LEU A 565 47.73 23.24 18.94
C LEU A 565 48.61 22.52 17.92
N SER A 566 48.03 22.51 16.72
CA SER A 566 48.60 22.87 15.42
C SER A 566 49.64 21.96 14.77
N ASP A 567 49.21 21.54 13.58
CA ASP A 567 49.93 21.66 12.32
C ASP A 567 50.88 20.58 11.85
N HIS A 568 50.48 20.12 10.66
CA HIS A 568 51.28 19.92 9.47
C HIS A 568 52.13 18.66 9.35
N HIS A 569 51.87 18.04 8.19
CA HIS A 569 52.85 17.44 7.28
C HIS A 569 53.55 16.18 7.80
N ASP A 570 53.83 15.19 6.99
CA ASP A 570 53.61 14.92 5.58
C ASP A 570 53.86 13.40 5.47
N ARG A 571 53.44 12.81 4.35
CA ARG A 571 54.22 11.85 3.56
C ARG A 571 55.19 10.90 4.32
N THR A 572 55.15 9.58 4.17
CA THR A 572 54.97 8.76 2.97
C THR A 572 55.57 7.39 3.32
N ILE A 573 55.06 6.32 2.71
CA ILE A 573 55.83 5.23 2.05
C ILE A 573 56.79 4.48 3.00
N THR A 574 56.66 3.18 3.26
CA THR A 574 56.79 2.08 2.29
C THR A 574 56.71 0.77 3.09
N THR A 575 56.04 -0.23 2.52
CA THR A 575 56.48 -1.63 2.35
C THR A 575 57.15 -2.38 3.53
N HIS A 576 56.89 -3.65 3.82
CA HIS A 576 56.76 -4.79 2.92
C HIS A 576 56.34 -5.99 3.79
N SER A 577 55.50 -6.87 3.21
CA SER A 577 55.52 -8.35 3.30
C SER A 577 56.05 -9.01 4.60
N SER A 578 55.37 -10.00 5.17
CA SER A 578 55.29 -11.33 4.55
C SER A 578 54.59 -12.31 5.49
N SER A 579 53.84 -13.25 4.88
CA SER A 579 53.82 -14.68 5.19
C SER A 579 53.54 -15.14 6.63
N ASN A 580 52.42 -15.83 6.86
CA ASN A 580 52.35 -17.29 6.85
C ASN A 580 51.09 -17.79 7.57
N PHE A 581 50.36 -18.68 6.90
CA PHE A 581 49.46 -19.70 7.43
C PHE A 581 50.20 -20.56 8.51
N PRO A 582 49.54 -21.37 9.38
CA PRO A 582 48.36 -22.19 9.05
C PRO A 582 47.34 -22.54 10.17
N CYS A 583 46.22 -23.14 9.71
CA CYS A 583 45.40 -24.23 10.27
C CYS A 583 44.90 -24.24 11.74
N CYS A 584 43.55 -24.27 11.87
CA CYS A 584 42.64 -25.24 12.55
C CYS A 584 43.05 -25.89 13.91
N PRO A 585 42.11 -26.26 14.82
CA PRO A 585 40.81 -26.90 14.50
C PRO A 585 39.60 -26.61 15.44
N LEU A 586 38.49 -27.24 15.06
CA LEU A 586 37.17 -27.38 15.68
C LEU A 586 37.17 -27.95 17.12
N LEU A 587 36.10 -27.66 17.89
CA LEU A 587 35.42 -28.62 18.80
C LEU A 587 34.02 -28.13 19.27
N SER A 588 33.00 -28.84 18.80
CA SER A 588 31.77 -29.35 19.42
C SER A 588 31.07 -28.73 20.67
N SER A 589 29.74 -28.60 20.50
CA SER A 589 28.62 -29.08 21.36
C SER A 589 28.39 -28.50 22.77
N SER A 590 27.15 -28.07 23.04
CA SER A 590 26.19 -28.82 23.89
C SER A 590 24.85 -28.07 24.11
N SER A 591 23.83 -28.88 24.34
CA SER A 591 22.40 -28.67 24.55
C SER A 591 22.00 -28.03 25.90
N SER A 592 20.81 -27.44 25.98
CA SER A 592 19.87 -27.68 27.11
C SER A 592 18.44 -27.21 26.82
N THR A 593 17.50 -27.92 27.45
CA THR A 593 16.04 -28.01 27.25
C THR A 593 15.23 -27.30 28.35
N THR A 594 13.90 -27.19 28.10
CA THR A 594 12.76 -27.18 29.08
C THR A 594 12.56 -25.88 29.91
N THR A 595 11.35 -25.36 30.21
CA THR A 595 10.04 -25.98 30.49
C THR A 595 8.90 -24.93 30.48
N CYS A 596 7.67 -25.41 30.23
CA CYS A 596 6.39 -24.69 30.36
C CYS A 596 5.97 -24.44 31.82
N CYS A 597 5.19 -23.38 32.06
CA CYS A 597 4.30 -23.26 33.24
C CYS A 597 2.97 -22.60 32.85
N SER A 598 1.89 -23.33 33.10
CA SER A 598 0.48 -22.92 33.08
C SER A 598 0.08 -22.27 34.41
N SER A 599 -0.77 -21.24 34.38
CA SER A 599 -1.58 -20.86 35.53
C SER A 599 -2.96 -20.34 35.12
N THR A 600 -3.96 -20.99 35.70
CA THR A 600 -5.38 -20.66 35.76
C THR A 600 -5.62 -19.42 36.62
N GLY A 601 -6.57 -18.57 36.22
CA GLY A 601 -7.05 -17.45 37.05
C GLY A 601 -8.37 -16.88 36.55
N SER A 602 -9.47 -17.32 37.16
CA SER A 602 -10.77 -16.66 37.13
C SER A 602 -10.70 -15.29 37.82
N ASN A 603 -11.34 -14.24 37.27
CA ASN A 603 -12.13 -13.27 38.05
C ASN A 603 -12.80 -12.18 37.20
N ASN A 604 -14.12 -12.06 37.43
CA ASN A 604 -14.94 -10.86 37.62
C ASN A 604 -14.80 -9.68 36.65
N HIS A 605 -15.85 -9.52 35.83
CA HIS A 605 -16.22 -8.30 35.12
C HIS A 605 -16.44 -7.12 36.10
N ALA A 606 -15.60 -6.10 35.97
CA ALA A 606 -15.83 -4.77 36.50
C ALA A 606 -15.80 -3.77 35.34
N SER A 607 -16.99 -3.40 34.86
CA SER A 607 -17.18 -2.33 33.88
C SER A 607 -16.78 -0.99 34.49
N THR A 608 -15.72 -0.37 33.95
CA THR A 608 -15.16 0.89 34.45
C THR A 608 -15.80 2.08 33.72
N ILE A 609 -16.28 3.05 34.50
CA ILE A 609 -16.89 4.30 34.03
C ILE A 609 -15.77 5.23 33.54
N ILE A 610 -15.79 5.60 32.26
CA ILE A 610 -14.88 6.62 31.71
C ILE A 610 -15.62 7.96 31.65
N THR A 611 -15.31 8.86 32.58
CA THR A 611 -15.57 10.30 32.44
C THR A 611 -14.30 10.97 31.96
N ASN A 612 -14.18 11.18 30.64
CA ASN A 612 -13.14 12.06 30.08
C ASN A 612 -13.81 13.16 29.26
N ASN A 613 -13.74 14.39 29.79
CA ASN A 613 -13.97 15.61 29.04
C ASN A 613 -12.88 15.73 27.98
N MET A 614 -13.21 15.50 26.71
CA MET A 614 -12.38 16.00 25.61
C MET A 614 -12.90 17.37 25.17
N MET A 615 -11.97 18.32 25.18
CA MET A 615 -12.08 19.68 24.64
C MET A 615 -12.66 19.66 23.23
N MET A 616 -13.82 20.32 23.10
CA MET A 616 -14.20 21.01 21.87
C MET A 616 -13.11 22.05 21.52
N PRO A 617 -12.78 22.30 20.24
CA PRO A 617 -12.09 23.53 19.87
C PRO A 617 -12.99 24.73 20.21
N PRO A 618 -12.44 25.89 20.60
CA PRO A 618 -13.24 27.01 21.06
C PRO A 618 -14.07 27.63 19.92
N ASP A 619 -15.37 27.75 20.14
CA ASP A 619 -16.27 28.62 19.37
C ASP A 619 -15.89 30.08 19.65
N GLU A 620 -15.29 30.77 18.67
CA GLU A 620 -15.22 32.23 18.69
C GLU A 620 -16.59 32.80 18.34
N LYS A 621 -17.30 33.24 19.37
CA LYS A 621 -18.49 34.08 19.25
C LYS A 621 -18.12 35.36 18.49
N GLN A 622 -18.81 35.57 17.36
CA GLN A 622 -18.95 36.88 16.74
C GLN A 622 -19.48 37.90 17.75
N GLY A 623 -18.83 39.07 17.81
CA GLY A 623 -19.24 40.20 18.64
C GLY A 623 -18.66 41.52 18.12
N LYS A 624 -19.34 42.06 17.09
CA LYS A 624 -19.24 43.42 16.51
C LYS A 624 -17.92 43.88 15.89
#